data_AF-A0A2E6VAG6-F1
#
_entry.id   AF-A0A2E6VAG6-F1
#
_cell.length_a   1.000
_cell.length_b   1.000
_cell.length_c   1.000
_cell.angle_alpha   90.00
_cell.angle_beta   90.00
_cell.angle_gamma   90.00
#
_symmetry.space_group_name_H-M   'P 1'
#
loop_
_entity.id
_entity.type
_entity.pdbx_description
1 polymer ?
#
loop_
_entity_poly.entity_id
_entity_poly.type
_entity_poly.pdbx_seq_one_letter_code
_entity_poly.pdbx_strand_id
1 'polypeptide(L)'
;MKNSELLIKVVLAILMFLCLLDMPYGFYQFVRFVALIGFGILAYRANEQQRQTEMIIYGGLALLFQPFFKIALGREMWNVVDVIVGIGLIGSLIMNRTKSQR
;
A
#
# COMPACT_ATOMS: atom_id res chain seq x y z
N MET A 1 -4.86 1.80 19.05
CA MET A 1 -4.70 2.33 17.67
C MET A 1 -3.86 1.43 16.73
N LYS A 2 -2.98 0.54 17.24
CA LYS A 2 -2.19 -0.40 16.40
C LYS A 2 -3.00 -1.34 15.49
N ASN A 3 -4.19 -1.76 15.91
CA ASN A 3 -4.99 -2.75 15.16
C ASN A 3 -5.60 -2.18 13.86
N SER A 4 -5.89 -0.88 13.81
CA SER A 4 -6.46 -0.24 12.62
C SER A 4 -5.43 -0.11 11.49
N GLU A 5 -4.18 0.22 11.82
CA GLU A 5 -3.07 0.23 10.85
C GLU A 5 -2.80 -1.16 10.30
N LEU A 6 -2.84 -2.18 11.18
CA LEU A 6 -2.71 -3.58 10.80
C LEU A 6 -3.79 -3.98 9.79
N LEU A 7 -5.06 -3.66 10.08
CA LEU A 7 -6.18 -3.93 9.19
C LEU A 7 -6.00 -3.26 7.82
N ILE A 8 -5.61 -1.98 7.79
CA ILE A 8 -5.37 -1.26 6.53
C ILE A 8 -4.27 -1.95 5.73
N LYS A 9 -3.14 -2.32 6.35
CA LYS A 9 -2.04 -3.00 5.67
C LYS A 9 -2.46 -4.37 5.12
N VAL A 10 -3.25 -5.14 5.86
CA VAL A 10 -3.76 -6.45 5.43
C VAL A 10 -4.73 -6.31 4.26
N VAL A 11 -5.70 -5.39 4.35
CA VAL A 11 -6.67 -5.13 3.27
C VAL A 11 -5.94 -4.66 2.01
N LEU A 12 -5.00 -3.73 2.13
CA LEU A 12 -4.19 -3.28 0.99
C LEU A 12 -3.37 -4.41 0.38
N ALA A 13 -2.74 -5.26 1.19
CA ALA A 13 -1.98 -6.40 0.69
C ALA A 13 -2.88 -7.35 -0.11
N ILE A 14 -4.06 -7.71 0.42
CA ILE A 14 -5.03 -8.58 -0.28
C ILE A 14 -5.46 -7.94 -1.61
N LEU A 15 -5.75 -6.63 -1.62
CA LEU A 15 -6.13 -5.92 -2.84
C LEU A 15 -5.00 -5.90 -3.89
N MET A 16 -3.75 -5.70 -3.47
CA MET A 16 -2.58 -5.78 -4.36
C MET A 16 -2.44 -7.18 -4.96
N PHE A 17 -2.63 -8.24 -4.17
CA PHE A 17 -2.60 -9.61 -4.68
C PHE A 17 -3.78 -9.94 -5.61
N LEU A 18 -4.97 -9.39 -5.34
CA LEU A 18 -6.13 -9.54 -6.22
C LEU A 18 -5.91 -8.90 -7.60
N CYS A 19 -5.12 -7.82 -7.68
CA CYS A 19 -4.74 -7.20 -8.96
C CYS A 19 -3.88 -8.11 -9.85
N LEU A 20 -3.19 -9.13 -9.32
CA LEU A 20 -2.47 -10.10 -10.16
C LEU A 20 -3.40 -10.94 -11.02
N LEU A 21 -4.66 -11.11 -10.61
CA LEU A 21 -5.66 -11.80 -11.41
C LEU A 21 -6.13 -10.87 -12.54
N ASP A 22 -6.47 -11.44 -13.69
CA ASP A 22 -7.04 -10.69 -14.81
C ASP A 22 -8.46 -10.20 -14.47
N MET A 23 -8.53 -9.03 -13.84
CA MET A 23 -9.76 -8.35 -13.46
C MET A 23 -10.17 -7.30 -14.49
N PRO A 24 -11.45 -6.85 -14.51
CA PRO A 24 -11.87 -5.77 -15.38
C PRO A 24 -11.14 -4.47 -15.04
N TYR A 25 -10.91 -3.61 -16.04
CA TYR A 25 -10.16 -2.36 -15.89
C TYR A 25 -10.67 -1.47 -14.74
N GLY A 26 -11.98 -1.41 -14.53
CA GLY A 26 -12.59 -0.64 -13.43
C GLY A 26 -12.16 -1.10 -12.03
N PHE A 27 -11.84 -2.39 -11.85
CA PHE A 27 -11.34 -2.91 -10.57
C PHE A 27 -9.97 -2.32 -10.24
N TYR A 28 -9.05 -2.26 -11.20
CA TYR A 28 -7.73 -1.65 -11.00
C TYR A 28 -7.81 -0.17 -10.65
N GLN A 29 -8.74 0.57 -11.28
CA GLN A 29 -8.97 1.98 -10.93
C GLN A 29 -9.49 2.13 -9.50
N PHE A 30 -10.42 1.27 -9.10
CA PHE A 30 -10.93 1.23 -7.73
C PHE A 30 -9.82 0.91 -6.73
N VAL A 31 -9.00 -0.12 -6.98
CA VAL A 31 -7.89 -0.49 -6.11
C VAL A 31 -6.88 0.65 -5.98
N ARG A 32 -6.56 1.37 -7.05
CA ARG A 32 -5.69 2.55 -6.99
C ARG A 32 -6.24 3.65 -6.10
N PHE A 33 -7.54 3.94 -6.20
CA PHE A 33 -8.19 4.91 -5.33
C PHE A 33 -8.15 4.49 -3.85
N VAL A 34 -8.44 3.22 -3.57
CA VAL A 34 -8.35 2.66 -2.21
C VAL A 34 -6.90 2.67 -1.71
N ALA A 35 -5.94 2.33 -2.56
CA ALA A 35 -4.51 2.35 -2.25
C ALA A 35 -4.02 3.76 -1.93
N LEU A 36 -4.41 4.77 -2.70
CA LEU A 36 -4.11 6.17 -2.42
C LEU A 36 -4.60 6.56 -1.03
N ILE A 37 -5.86 6.26 -0.69
CA ILE A 37 -6.44 6.59 0.62
C ILE A 37 -5.71 5.82 1.73
N GLY A 38 -5.52 4.51 1.56
CA GLY A 38 -4.88 3.66 2.55
C GLY A 38 -3.43 4.05 2.83
N PHE A 39 -2.64 4.29 1.79
CA PHE A 39 -1.26 4.78 1.93
C PHE A 39 -1.20 6.20 2.46
N GLY A 40 -2.14 7.08 2.09
CA GLY A 40 -2.25 8.42 2.66
C GLY A 40 -2.49 8.41 4.17
N ILE A 41 -3.41 7.55 4.64
CA ILE A 41 -3.65 7.37 6.08
C ILE A 41 -2.41 6.81 6.77
N LEU A 42 -1.75 5.80 6.19
CA LEU A 42 -0.51 5.23 6.75
C LEU A 42 0.62 6.26 6.82
N ALA A 43 0.77 7.12 5.80
CA ALA A 43 1.76 8.19 5.78
C ALA A 43 1.48 9.22 6.88
N TYR A 44 0.21 9.60 7.08
CA TYR A 44 -0.20 10.50 8.15
C TYR A 44 0.13 9.92 9.53
N ARG A 45 -0.22 8.64 9.77
CA ARG A 45 0.10 7.95 11.03
C ARG A 45 1.60 7.80 11.26
N ALA A 46 2.37 7.55 10.20
CA ALA A 46 3.84 7.49 10.29
C ALA A 46 4.44 8.85 10.67
N ASN A 47 3.86 9.96 10.19
CA ASN A 47 4.24 11.31 10.60
C ASN A 47 3.96 11.55 12.09
N GLU A 48 2.75 11.21 12.57
CA GLU A 48 2.40 11.32 14.00
C GLU A 48 3.36 10.51 14.91
N GLN A 49 3.84 9.35 14.43
CA GLN A 49 4.81 8.51 15.16
C GLN A 49 6.28 8.94 14.94
N GLN A 50 6.53 10.10 14.32
CA GLN A 50 7.86 10.60 13.93
C GLN A 50 8.71 9.62 13.11
N ARG A 51 8.07 8.67 12.42
CA ARG A 51 8.74 7.68 11.57
C ARG A 51 8.91 8.23 10.16
N GLN A 52 9.84 9.18 10.01
CA GLN A 52 10.11 9.89 8.76
C GLN A 52 10.31 8.94 7.56
N THR A 53 11.05 7.85 7.74
CA THR A 53 11.28 6.85 6.69
C THR A 53 9.98 6.19 6.21
N GLU A 54 9.12 5.74 7.13
CA GLU A 54 7.83 5.12 6.78
C GLU A 54 6.87 6.13 6.14
N MET A 55 6.89 7.39 6.61
CA MET A 55 6.10 8.47 6.00
C MET A 55 6.50 8.71 4.55
N ILE A 56 7.79 8.79 4.24
CA ILE A 56 8.28 9.00 2.86
C ILE A 56 7.91 7.79 1.98
N ILE A 57 8.06 6.57 2.49
CA ILE A 57 7.70 5.35 1.75
C ILE A 57 6.20 5.34 1.44
N TYR A 58 5.34 5.49 2.45
CA TYR A 58 3.89 5.46 2.25
C TYR A 58 3.40 6.66 1.44
N GLY A 59 4.00 7.84 1.60
CA GLY A 59 3.71 9.00 0.76
C GLY A 59 4.09 8.77 -0.70
N GLY A 60 5.26 8.20 -0.95
CA GLY A 60 5.70 7.83 -2.30
C GLY A 60 4.78 6.78 -2.95
N LEU A 61 4.34 5.78 -2.17
CA LEU A 61 3.36 4.79 -2.64
C LEU A 61 2.00 5.42 -2.94
N ALA A 62 1.52 6.34 -2.09
CA ALA A 62 0.28 7.07 -2.35
C ALA A 62 0.36 7.84 -3.69
N LEU A 63 1.50 8.49 -3.96
CA LEU A 63 1.74 9.17 -5.24
C LEU A 63 1.88 8.21 -6.43
N LEU A 64 2.43 7.02 -6.22
CA LEU A 64 2.55 6.00 -7.26
C LEU A 64 1.16 5.48 -7.66
N PHE A 65 0.31 5.17 -6.68
CA PHE A 65 -1.05 4.64 -6.89
C PHE A 65 -2.10 5.72 -7.15
N GLN A 66 -1.72 6.98 -7.31
CA GLN A 66 -2.70 8.05 -7.53
C GLN A 66 -3.47 7.82 -8.85
N PRO A 67 -4.80 8.02 -8.85
CA PRO A 67 -5.63 7.85 -10.05
C PRO A 67 -5.66 9.11 -10.94
N PHE A 68 -5.05 10.22 -10.49
CA PHE A 68 -5.10 11.52 -11.17
C PHE A 68 -4.13 11.62 -12.35
N PHE A 69 -2.92 11.08 -12.19
CA PHE A 69 -1.94 11.02 -13.27
C PHE A 69 -1.96 9.62 -13.87
N LYS A 70 -2.30 9.52 -15.15
CA LYS A 70 -2.19 8.26 -15.90
C LYS A 70 -0.71 7.91 -16.08
N ILE A 71 -0.14 7.17 -15.14
CA ILE A 71 1.12 6.48 -15.36
C ILE A 71 0.80 5.24 -16.20
N ALA A 72 1.06 5.35 -17.50
CA ALA A 72 0.88 4.27 -18.48
C ALA A 72 2.00 3.22 -18.37
N LEU A 73 2.21 2.68 -17.16
CA LEU A 73 2.96 1.42 -17.03
C LEU A 73 2.06 0.32 -17.62
N GLY A 74 2.63 -0.57 -18.44
CA GLY A 74 1.91 -1.72 -18.96
C GLY A 74 1.38 -2.61 -17.83
N ARG A 75 0.41 -3.49 -18.13
CA ARG A 75 -0.20 -4.40 -17.13
C ARG A 75 0.87 -5.21 -16.39
N GLU A 76 1.87 -5.73 -17.10
CA GLU A 76 2.96 -6.50 -16.49
C GLU A 76 3.76 -5.68 -15.47
N MET A 77 4.09 -4.43 -15.80
CA MET A 77 4.85 -3.57 -14.90
C MET A 77 4.04 -3.19 -13.66
N TRP A 78 2.73 -2.96 -13.79
CA TRP A 78 1.85 -2.77 -12.63
C TRP A 78 1.77 -4.02 -11.75
N ASN A 79 1.70 -5.21 -12.34
CA ASN A 79 1.71 -6.45 -11.58
C ASN A 79 3.01 -6.60 -10.78
N VAL A 80 4.16 -6.26 -11.36
CA VAL A 80 5.45 -6.27 -10.65
C VAL A 80 5.44 -5.29 -9.49
N VAL A 81 4.94 -4.06 -9.71
CA VAL A 81 4.80 -3.05 -8.66
C VAL A 81 3.89 -3.56 -7.54
N ASP A 82 2.71 -4.10 -7.87
CA ASP A 82 1.74 -4.60 -6.90
C ASP A 82 2.30 -5.76 -6.06
N VAL A 83 3.07 -6.66 -6.67
CA VAL A 83 3.79 -7.73 -5.95
C VAL A 83 4.82 -7.17 -4.98
N ILE A 84 5.69 -6.26 -5.43
CA ILE A 84 6.73 -5.67 -4.57
C ILE A 84 6.10 -4.93 -3.39
N VAL A 85 5.05 -4.15 -3.65
CA VAL A 85 4.33 -3.40 -2.63
C VAL A 85 3.59 -4.34 -1.66
N GLY A 86 2.93 -5.37 -2.18
CA GLY A 86 2.27 -6.40 -1.38
C GLY A 86 3.23 -7.12 -0.42
N ILE A 87 4.41 -7.53 -0.93
CA ILE A 87 5.46 -8.14 -0.11
C ILE A 87 6.00 -7.14 0.93
N GLY A 88 6.24 -5.88 0.54
CA GLY A 88 6.71 -4.84 1.45
C GLY A 88 5.72 -4.56 2.60
N LEU A 89 4.42 -4.56 2.31
CA LEU A 89 3.36 -4.44 3.31
C LEU A 89 3.37 -5.61 4.30
N ILE A 90 3.47 -6.85 3.80
CA ILE A 90 3.57 -8.05 4.65
C ILE A 90 4.84 -8.02 5.52
N GLY A 91 5.98 -7.64 4.94
CA GLY A 91 7.24 -7.48 5.69
C GLY A 91 7.14 -6.45 6.81
N SER A 92 6.52 -5.29 6.53
CA SER A 92 6.26 -4.25 7.53
C SER A 92 5.33 -4.74 8.66
N LEU A 93 4.37 -5.62 8.33
CA LEU A 93 3.46 -6.27 9.27
C LEU A 93 4.21 -7.19 10.25
N ILE A 94 5.10 -8.04 9.73
CA ILE A 94 5.91 -8.97 10.53
C ILE A 94 6.91 -8.19 11.40
N MET A 95 7.59 -7.18 10.84
CA MET A 95 8.59 -6.40 11.58
C MET A 95 7.98 -5.52 12.68
N ASN A 96 6.77 -4.98 12.48
CA ASN A 96 6.07 -4.24 13.54
C ASN A 96 5.58 -5.15 14.68
N ARG A 97 5.29 -6.44 14.43
CA ARG A 97 4.95 -7.41 15.50
C ARG A 97 6.16 -7.65 16.41
N THR A 98 7.36 -7.75 15.85
CA THR A 98 8.61 -7.97 16.62
C THR A 98 8.96 -6.78 17.50
N LYS A 99 8.71 -5.54 17.06
CA LYS A 99 8.93 -4.33 17.88
C LYS A 99 7.95 -4.17 19.05
N SER A 100 6.84 -4.92 19.07
CA SER A 100 5.83 -4.86 20.15
C SER A 100 6.06 -5.90 21.25
N GLN A 101 7.14 -6.67 21.17
CA GLN A 101 7.52 -7.74 22.12
C GLN A 101 8.88 -7.48 22.81
N ARG A 102 9.48 -6.30 22.62
CA ARG A 102 10.63 -5.82 23.38
C ARG A 102 10.26 -4.55 24.14
#